data_AF-A0A9D6UFL4-F1
#
_entry.id   AF-A0A9D6UFL4-F1
#
_cell.length_a   1.000
_cell.length_b   1.000
_cell.length_c   1.000
_cell.angle_alpha   90.00
_cell.angle_beta   90.00
_cell.angle_gamma   90.00
#
_symmetry.space_group_name_H-M   'P 1'
#
loop_
_entity.id
_entity.type
_entity.pdbx_description
1 polymer ?
#
loop_
_entity_poly.entity_id
_entity_poly.type
_entity_poly.pdbx_seq_one_letter_code
_entity_poly.pdbx_strand_id
1 'polypeptide(L)' 'MSKVTIEVTVTEIKKLLPRLSTEEILKLDEEIHKYLETHTMMRVAQTSFKEWEDKEEDIYYDI' A
#
# COMPACT_ATOMS: atom_id res chain seq x y z
N MET A 1 5.17 19.02 -16.79
CA MET A 1 5.12 17.80 -17.63
C MET A 1 3.82 17.09 -17.34
N SER A 2 3.03 16.79 -18.36
CA SER A 2 1.75 16.08 -18.23
C SER A 2 2.00 14.68 -17.68
N LYS A 3 1.42 14.36 -16.53
CA LYS A 3 1.53 13.03 -15.91
C LYS A 3 0.69 12.07 -16.76
N VAL A 4 1.33 11.19 -17.52
CA VAL A 4 0.63 10.16 -18.29
C VAL A 4 0.18 9.09 -17.29
N THR A 5 -1.12 9.01 -17.03
CA THR A 5 -1.74 7.89 -16.32
C THR A 5 -2.03 6.79 -17.33
N ILE A 6 -1.24 5.72 -17.27
CA ILE A 6 -1.49 4.51 -18.04
C ILE A 6 -2.31 3.59 -17.16
N GLU A 7 -3.53 3.25 -17.58
CA GLU A 7 -4.30 2.18 -16.96
C GLU A 7 -3.68 0.85 -17.38
N VAL A 8 -3.00 0.18 -16.44
CA VAL A 8 -2.41 -1.13 -16.65
C VAL A 8 -3.15 -2.15 -15.80
N THR A 9 -3.65 -3.21 -16.44
CA THR A 9 -4.33 -4.30 -15.75
C THR A 9 -3.34 -5.34 -15.23
N VAL A 10 -3.71 -6.07 -14.16
CA VAL A 10 -2.93 -7.20 -13.64
C VAL A 10 -2.67 -8.25 -14.73
N THR A 11 -3.64 -8.46 -15.63
CA THR A 11 -3.51 -9.39 -16.76
C THR A 11 -2.42 -8.97 -17.73
N GLU A 12 -2.25 -7.67 -17.98
CA GLU A 12 -1.18 -7.15 -18.83
C GLU A 12 0.18 -7.28 -18.16
N ILE A 13 0.29 -6.97 -16.85
CA ILE A 13 1.53 -7.18 -16.08
C ILE A 13 1.96 -8.65 -16.18
N LYS A 14 1.03 -9.59 -15.97
CA LYS A 14 1.31 -11.04 -16.09
C LYS A 14 1.82 -11.44 -17.47
N LYS A 15 1.31 -10.81 -18.55
CA LYS A 15 1.79 -11.06 -19.92
C LYS A 15 3.18 -10.48 -20.19
N LEU A 16 3.59 -9.46 -19.43
CA LEU A 16 4.89 -8.83 -19.54
C LEU A 16 5.98 -9.57 -18.75
N LEU A 17 5.64 -10.26 -17.65
CA LEU A 17 6.60 -11.00 -16.80
C LEU A 17 7.55 -11.91 -17.60
N PRO A 18 7.10 -12.74 -18.58
CA PRO A 18 8.01 -13.62 -19.32
C PRO A 18 8.99 -12.88 -20.23
N ARG A 19 8.78 -11.59 -20.48
CA ARG A 19 9.65 -10.73 -21.31
C ARG A 19 10.70 -9.99 -20.50
N LEU A 20 10.59 -10.02 -19.18
CA LEU A 20 11.53 -9.39 -18.27
C LEU A 20 12.66 -10.37 -17.94
N SER A 21 13.85 -9.82 -17.73
CA SER A 21 14.95 -10.57 -17.14
C SER A 21 14.64 -10.92 -15.69
N THR A 22 15.34 -11.92 -15.16
CA THR A 22 15.23 -12.29 -13.73
C THR A 22 15.52 -11.10 -12.81
N GLU A 23 16.51 -10.27 -13.14
CA GLU A 23 16.85 -9.09 -12.33
C GLU A 23 15.73 -8.06 -12.32
N GLU A 24 15.08 -7.81 -13.47
CA GLU A 24 13.94 -6.90 -13.56
C GLU A 24 12.72 -7.42 -12.80
N ILE A 25 12.49 -8.74 -12.81
CA ILE A 25 11.42 -9.37 -12.04
C ILE A 25 11.68 -9.19 -10.54
N LEU A 26 12.92 -9.40 -10.09
CA LEU A 26 13.28 -9.23 -8.67
C LEU A 26 13.12 -7.77 -8.22
N LYS A 27 13.51 -6.80 -9.05
CA LYS A 27 13.28 -5.37 -8.75
C LYS A 27 11.80 -5.01 -8.70
N LEU A 28 11.00 -5.56 -9.60
CA LEU A 28 9.55 -5.36 -9.60
C LEU A 28 8.92 -5.93 -8.33
N ASP A 29 9.38 -7.11 -7.90
CA ASP A 29 8.94 -7.75 -6.66
C ASP A 29 9.26 -6.91 -5.42
N GLU A 30 10.48 -6.37 -5.32
CA GLU A 30 10.91 -5.50 -4.23
C GLU A 30 10.01 -4.25 -4.11
N GLU A 31 9.74 -3.58 -5.22
CA GLU A 31 8.89 -2.38 -5.25
C GLU A 31 7.43 -2.70 -4.87
N ILE A 32 6.90 -3.85 -5.30
CA ILE A 32 5.57 -4.31 -4.90
C ILE A 32 5.51 -4.53 -3.38
N HIS A 33 6.51 -5.21 -2.81
CA HIS A 33 6.56 -5.46 -1.36
C HIS A 33 6.62 -4.16 -0.57
N LYS A 34 7.47 -3.21 -0.98
CA LYS A 34 7.60 -1.91 -0.34
C LYS A 34 6.30 -1.10 -0.36
N TYR A 35 5.58 -1.13 -1.49
CA TYR A 35 4.26 -0.50 -1.59
C TYR A 35 3.25 -1.12 -0.62
N LEU A 36 3.20 -2.45 -0.55
CA LEU A 36 2.29 -3.18 0.32
C LEU A 36 2.61 -2.98 1.80
N GLU A 37 3.89 -2.94 2.17
CA GLU A 37 4.34 -2.64 3.53
C GLU A 37 3.90 -1.24 3.95
N THR A 38 4.17 -0.24 3.10
CA THR A 38 3.76 1.15 3.34
C THR A 38 2.24 1.25 3.53
N HIS A 39 1.47 0.65 2.64
CA HIS A 39 0.02 0.65 2.72
C HIS A 39 -0.49 -0.05 3.99
N THR A 40 0.16 -1.14 4.40
CA THR A 40 -0.18 -1.88 5.62
C THR A 40 0.10 -1.05 6.86
N MET A 41 1.27 -0.41 6.95
CA MET A 41 1.61 0.49 8.05
C MET A 41 0.64 1.66 8.13
N MET A 42 0.29 2.28 7.00
CA MET A 42 -0.70 3.36 6.96
C MET A 42 -2.07 2.91 7.46
N ARG A 43 -2.53 1.72 7.06
CA ARG A 43 -3.81 1.18 7.52
C ARG A 43 -3.79 0.89 9.03
N VAL A 44 -2.71 0.30 9.55
CA VAL A 44 -2.56 0.06 10.98
C VAL A 44 -2.60 1.38 11.74
N ALA A 45 -1.85 2.39 11.29
CA ALA A 45 -1.87 3.71 11.90
C ALA A 45 -3.28 4.31 11.90
N GLN A 46 -4.01 4.25 10.78
CA GLN A 46 -5.39 4.73 10.69
C GLN A 46 -6.33 4.03 11.68
N THR A 47 -6.21 2.70 11.83
CA THR A 47 -7.01 1.95 12.80
C THR A 47 -6.69 2.38 14.23
N SER A 48 -5.40 2.47 14.59
CA SER A 48 -4.99 2.87 15.94
C SER A 48 -5.36 4.31 16.28
N PHE A 49 -5.32 5.24 15.31
CA PHE A 49 -5.84 6.60 15.52
C PHE A 49 -7.36 6.62 15.73
N LYS A 50 -8.10 5.79 14.98
CA LYS A 50 -9.55 5.69 15.14
C LYS A 50 -9.94 5.10 16.49
N GLU A 51 -9.21 4.11 16.98
CA GLU A 51 -9.39 3.54 18.33
C GLU A 51 -9.09 4.58 19.41
N TRP A 52 -8.04 5.40 19.23
CA TRP A 52 -7.71 6.48 20.16
C TRP A 52 -8.74 7.63 20.18
N GLU A 53 -9.42 7.88 19.06
CA GLU A 53 -10.52 8.87 18.98
C GLU A 53 -11.88 8.32 19.47
N ASP A 54 -11.94 7.07 19.93
CA ASP A 54 -13.18 6.50 20.45
C ASP A 54 -13.55 7.16 21.79
N LYS A 55 -14.73 7.79 21.82
CA LYS A 55 -15.24 8.49 23.00
C LYS A 55 -15.57 7.55 24.15
N GLU A 56 -15.81 6.26 23.89
CA GLU A 56 -16.03 5.27 24.96
C GLU A 56 -14.75 4.90 25.71
N GLU A 57 -13.56 5.14 25.11
CA GLU A 57 -12.26 4.95 25.77
C GLU A 57 -11.67 6.25 26.34
N ASP A 58 -12.38 7.38 26.24
CA ASP A 58 -11.91 8.66 26.74
C ASP A 58 -12.14 8.78 28.26
N ILE A 59 -11.09 8.39 29.00
CA ILE A 59 -10.97 8.44 30.46
C ILE A 59 -11.08 9.86 31.07
N TYR A 60 -11.18 10.90 30.24
CA TYR A 60 -11.35 12.29 30.69
C TYR A 60 -12.81 12.77 30.69
N TYR A 61 -13.79 11.97 30.21
CA TYR A 61 -15.21 12.35 30.27
C TYR A 61 -15.86 12.19 31.65
N ASP A 62 -15.16 11.59 32.63
CA ASP A 62 -15.70 11.28 33.96
C ASP A 62 -15.20 12.23 35.09
N ILE A 63 -14.75 13.44 34.74
CA ILE A 63 -14.31 14.50 35.69
C ILE A 63 -15.08 15.81 35.46
#